data_AF-A0A345IHV0-F1
#
_entry.id   AF-A0A345IHV0-F1
#
_cell.length_a   1.000
_cell.length_b   1.000
_cell.length_c   1.000
_cell.angle_alpha   90.00
_cell.angle_beta   90.00
_cell.angle_gamma   90.00
#
_symmetry.space_group_name_H-M   'P 1'
#
loop_
_entity.id
_entity.type
_entity.pdbx_description
1 polymer ?
#
loop_
_entity_poly.entity_id
_entity_poly.type
_entity_poly.pdbx_seq_one_letter_code
_entity_poly.pdbx_strand_id
1 'polypeptide(L)'
;MTLPESAPVLSPFPLDVGALRGELLAWFDRAGRELPWRVGPEGARDPYRVWVAEILLQQTQVVRGRMYYERFLEAFPTVQALAAAPQDAVLKAWEGCGYYARARNLHRAAGIVAGHGFPQAYADWLALPGVGPYTAAAVSSLALNERRAVNDGNVRRVLSRLYAEAQPSEPWVQERADALLDPARPGAWNEAVMDLGATVCVPKSPACDRCPVSAHCAAYRLGRPSDFPAPKVRAPVREVRAVALLIGDAERAVLEKRQGTLLGGLFGLPLEEVAEGETPRAALARLQTRLGAKLGEHLGTVTHGMTHRRLTVEVYRAEADLPRQPVTGAALSRLDHKALDVWRQRQAGLFGTAAQPEADRRI
;
A
#
# COMPACT_ATOMS: atom_id res chain seq x y z
N MET A 1 5.59 35.08 15.97
CA MET A 1 4.40 35.00 15.11
C MET A 1 3.43 34.06 15.82
N THR A 2 2.46 34.64 16.51
CA THR A 2 1.45 33.98 17.34
C THR A 2 0.55 33.12 16.45
N LEU A 3 0.32 31.86 16.86
CA LEU A 3 -0.66 30.98 16.22
C LEU A 3 -2.04 31.63 16.34
N PRO A 4 -2.86 31.62 15.27
CA PRO A 4 -4.23 32.12 15.38
C PRO A 4 -5.02 31.21 16.33
N GLU A 5 -5.71 31.81 17.30
CA GLU A 5 -6.73 31.14 18.11
C GLU A 5 -7.79 30.53 17.19
N SER A 6 -7.78 29.19 17.08
CA SER A 6 -8.80 28.43 16.37
C SER A 6 -10.11 28.48 17.15
N ALA A 7 -11.18 28.96 16.52
CA ALA A 7 -12.52 28.97 17.10
C ALA A 7 -12.96 27.55 17.50
N PRO A 8 -13.59 27.36 18.68
CA PRO A 8 -13.98 26.03 19.14
C PRO A 8 -15.15 25.51 18.30
N VAL A 9 -14.89 24.47 17.50
CA VAL A 9 -15.96 23.70 16.87
C VAL A 9 -16.48 22.73 17.91
N LEU A 10 -17.62 23.11 18.50
CA LEU A 10 -18.32 22.36 19.51
C LEU A 10 -18.87 21.07 18.89
N SER A 11 -18.33 19.92 19.33
CA SER A 11 -19.16 18.71 19.41
C SER A 11 -20.43 19.10 20.17
N PRO A 12 -21.64 18.69 19.72
CA PRO A 12 -22.88 19.00 20.45
C PRO A 12 -22.92 18.38 21.86
N PHE A 13 -21.87 17.64 22.24
CA PHE A 13 -21.69 17.02 23.53
C PHE A 13 -20.28 17.31 24.07
N PRO A 14 -20.13 17.61 25.37
CA PRO A 14 -18.83 17.82 25.98
C PRO A 14 -17.99 16.55 25.87
N LEU A 15 -16.76 16.72 25.39
CA LEU A 15 -15.77 15.65 25.27
C LEU A 15 -14.73 15.84 26.36
N ASP A 16 -14.73 14.93 27.34
CA ASP A 16 -13.66 14.87 28.33
C ASP A 16 -12.42 14.24 27.67
N VAL A 17 -11.49 15.11 27.26
CA VAL A 17 -10.26 14.70 26.57
C VAL A 17 -9.37 13.84 27.49
N GLY A 18 -9.36 14.13 28.80
CA GLY A 18 -8.56 13.39 29.77
C GLY A 18 -9.05 11.96 29.95
N ALA A 19 -10.35 11.79 30.19
CA ALA A 19 -10.98 10.49 30.28
C ALA A 19 -10.81 9.68 28.98
N LEU A 20 -11.08 10.30 27.84
CA LEU A 20 -10.95 9.66 26.53
C LEU A 20 -9.52 9.16 26.28
N ARG A 21 -8.50 9.97 26.59
CA ARG A 21 -7.09 9.57 26.50
C ARG A 21 -6.78 8.37 27.39
N GLY A 22 -7.19 8.43 28.65
CA GLY A 22 -6.97 7.36 29.62
C GLY A 22 -7.63 6.04 29.20
N GLU A 23 -8.90 6.07 28.79
CA GLU A 23 -9.66 4.90 28.36
C GLU A 23 -9.06 4.24 27.11
N LEU A 24 -8.71 5.03 26.09
CA LEU A 24 -8.18 4.51 24.84
C LEU A 24 -6.77 3.92 25.04
N LEU A 25 -5.89 4.60 25.78
CA LEU A 25 -4.55 4.09 26.07
C LEU A 25 -4.61 2.83 26.93
N ALA A 26 -5.46 2.80 27.95
CA ALA A 26 -5.63 1.61 28.79
C ALA A 26 -6.16 0.42 27.98
N TRP A 27 -7.07 0.65 27.03
CA TRP A 27 -7.49 -0.39 26.09
C TRP A 27 -6.33 -0.85 25.19
N PHE A 28 -5.55 0.08 24.64
CA PHE A 28 -4.43 -0.24 23.76
C PHE A 28 -3.33 -1.05 24.49
N ASP A 29 -3.04 -0.72 25.75
CA ASP A 29 -2.06 -1.47 26.55
C ASP A 29 -2.49 -2.93 26.80
N ARG A 30 -3.79 -3.22 26.79
CA ARG A 30 -4.33 -4.59 26.98
C ARG A 30 -4.61 -5.34 25.68
N ALA A 31 -5.03 -4.63 24.63
CA ALA A 31 -5.60 -5.22 23.41
C ALA A 31 -4.89 -4.78 22.12
N GLY A 32 -3.86 -3.94 22.23
CA GLY A 32 -3.03 -3.51 21.12
C GLY A 32 -2.39 -4.70 20.41
N ARG A 33 -2.37 -4.64 19.08
CA ARG A 33 -1.88 -5.76 18.28
C ARG A 33 -0.36 -5.87 18.38
N GLU A 34 0.13 -7.08 18.61
CA GLU A 34 1.54 -7.41 18.46
C GLU A 34 1.92 -7.50 16.98
N LEU A 35 2.77 -6.57 16.54
CA LEU A 35 3.20 -6.46 15.15
C LEU A 35 4.73 -6.36 15.08
N PRO A 36 5.38 -6.96 14.07
CA PRO A 36 6.85 -7.08 14.03
C PRO A 36 7.60 -5.74 13.87
N TRP A 37 6.88 -4.66 13.54
CA TRP A 37 7.38 -3.29 13.48
C TRP A 37 7.10 -2.45 14.73
N ARG A 38 6.45 -3.02 15.75
CA ARG A 38 6.16 -2.37 17.05
C ARG A 38 7.15 -2.76 18.16
N VAL A 39 8.26 -3.39 17.80
CA VAL A 39 9.25 -3.87 18.76
C VAL A 39 10.07 -2.68 19.29
N GLY A 40 10.21 -2.64 20.61
CA GLY A 40 10.97 -1.62 21.32
C GLY A 40 10.08 -0.57 22.01
N PRO A 41 10.63 0.13 23.00
CA PRO A 41 9.90 1.18 23.70
C PRO A 41 9.54 2.33 22.76
N GLU A 42 8.40 2.96 23.02
CA GLU A 42 7.99 4.21 22.36
C GLU A 42 9.10 5.27 22.45
N GLY A 43 9.34 6.00 21.36
CA GLY A 43 10.38 7.03 21.31
C GLY A 43 11.82 6.51 21.20
N ALA A 44 12.01 5.21 21.14
CA ALA A 44 13.31 4.58 20.91
C ALA A 44 13.20 3.30 20.06
N ARG A 45 12.14 3.20 19.24
CA ARG A 45 12.02 2.15 18.22
C ARG A 45 13.02 2.41 17.11
N ASP A 46 13.47 1.34 16.47
CA ASP A 46 14.33 1.43 15.28
C ASP A 46 13.62 2.23 14.16
N PRO A 47 14.12 3.43 13.79
CA PRO A 47 13.47 4.28 12.79
C PRO A 47 13.44 3.64 11.41
N TYR A 48 14.41 2.77 11.07
CA TYR A 48 14.42 2.06 9.80
C TYR A 48 13.21 1.12 9.71
N ARG A 49 13.00 0.33 10.76
CA ARG A 49 11.95 -0.67 10.84
C ARG A 49 10.56 -0.03 10.85
N VAL A 50 10.39 1.05 11.61
CA VAL A 50 9.13 1.81 11.61
C VAL A 50 8.88 2.40 10.22
N TRP A 51 9.86 3.07 9.64
CA TRP A 51 9.72 3.70 8.33
C TRP A 51 9.36 2.72 7.20
N VAL A 52 10.05 1.57 7.13
CA VAL A 52 9.75 0.51 6.15
C VAL A 52 8.32 0.00 6.31
N ALA A 53 7.87 -0.24 7.55
CA ALA A 53 6.50 -0.68 7.81
C ALA A 53 5.47 0.37 7.37
N GLU A 54 5.68 1.63 7.73
CA GLU A 54 4.77 2.72 7.38
C GLU A 54 4.65 2.89 5.85
N ILE A 55 5.75 2.82 5.11
CA ILE A 55 5.70 2.87 3.64
C ILE A 55 4.99 1.64 3.09
N LEU A 56 5.26 0.42 3.59
CA LEU A 56 4.62 -0.81 3.13
C LEU A 56 3.12 -0.85 3.38
N LEU A 57 2.67 -0.34 4.53
CA LEU A 57 1.26 -0.40 4.95
C LEU A 57 0.39 0.66 4.30
N GLN A 58 0.96 1.65 3.60
CA GLN A 58 0.18 2.57 2.76
C GLN A 58 -0.71 1.78 1.78
N GLN A 59 -2.04 1.91 1.95
CA GLN A 59 -3.03 1.23 1.12
C GLN A 59 -2.85 -0.31 1.03
N THR A 60 -2.24 -0.93 2.05
CA THR A 60 -1.97 -2.36 2.11
C THR A 60 -2.50 -2.93 3.43
N GLN A 61 -3.25 -4.03 3.37
CA GLN A 61 -3.79 -4.69 4.56
C GLN A 61 -2.67 -5.25 5.43
N VAL A 62 -2.80 -5.13 6.75
CA VAL A 62 -1.75 -5.52 7.73
C VAL A 62 -1.24 -6.95 7.54
N VAL A 63 -2.13 -7.92 7.36
CA VAL A 63 -1.76 -9.34 7.14
C VAL A 63 -0.84 -9.49 5.94
N ARG A 64 -1.13 -8.77 4.85
CA ARG A 64 -0.31 -8.78 3.65
C ARG A 64 0.97 -7.97 3.82
N GLY A 65 0.88 -6.84 4.52
CA GLY A 65 2.02 -5.99 4.85
C GLY A 65 3.08 -6.76 5.64
N ARG A 66 2.66 -7.62 6.57
CA ARG A 66 3.55 -8.49 7.36
C ARG A 66 4.44 -9.39 6.51
N MET A 67 3.86 -10.12 5.57
CA MET A 67 4.62 -10.97 4.66
C MET A 67 5.68 -10.18 3.88
N TYR A 68 5.32 -8.99 3.37
CA TYR A 68 6.28 -8.16 2.63
C TYR A 68 7.31 -7.51 3.53
N TYR A 69 6.94 -7.14 4.75
CA TYR A 69 7.84 -6.57 5.74
C TYR A 69 8.95 -7.54 6.12
N GLU A 70 8.59 -8.78 6.46
CA GLU A 70 9.53 -9.84 6.81
C GLU A 70 10.49 -10.12 5.64
N ARG A 71 9.96 -10.35 4.44
CA ARG A 71 10.77 -10.55 3.22
C ARG A 71 11.69 -9.36 2.90
N PHE A 72 11.20 -8.14 3.09
CA PHE A 72 11.96 -6.93 2.75
C PHE A 72 13.12 -6.71 3.73
N LEU A 73 12.89 -6.93 5.03
CA LEU A 73 13.95 -6.81 6.04
C LEU A 73 14.94 -7.98 6.04
N GLU A 74 14.53 -9.15 5.55
CA GLU A 74 15.47 -10.24 5.28
C GLU A 74 16.44 -9.86 4.15
N ALA A 75 15.92 -9.27 3.05
CA ALA A 75 16.74 -8.81 1.93
C ALA A 75 17.59 -7.58 2.29
N PHE A 76 17.02 -6.66 3.07
CA PHE A 76 17.65 -5.38 3.42
C PHE A 76 17.50 -5.15 4.94
N PRO A 77 18.38 -5.73 5.76
CA PRO A 77 18.26 -5.65 7.22
C PRO A 77 18.56 -4.25 7.78
N THR A 78 19.28 -3.41 7.03
CA THR A 78 19.65 -2.05 7.43
C THR A 78 19.40 -1.05 6.30
N VAL A 79 19.33 0.24 6.66
CA VAL A 79 19.22 1.31 5.66
C VAL A 79 20.43 1.35 4.71
N GLN A 80 21.62 0.97 5.19
CA GLN A 80 22.83 0.87 4.37
C GLN A 80 22.71 -0.26 3.35
N ALA A 81 22.21 -1.43 3.77
CA ALA A 81 21.98 -2.55 2.86
C ALA A 81 20.94 -2.19 1.79
N LEU A 82 19.87 -1.50 2.18
CA LEU A 82 18.87 -1.00 1.24
C LEU A 82 19.47 0.01 0.26
N ALA A 83 20.24 0.99 0.75
CA ALA A 83 20.83 2.05 -0.07
C ALA A 83 21.87 1.54 -1.08
N ALA A 84 22.62 0.49 -0.72
CA ALA A 84 23.62 -0.12 -1.59
C ALA A 84 23.03 -1.08 -2.63
N ALA A 85 21.76 -1.47 -2.47
CA ALA A 85 21.14 -2.46 -3.34
C ALA A 85 20.86 -1.91 -4.75
N PRO A 86 20.99 -2.74 -5.80
CA PRO A 86 20.45 -2.38 -7.10
C PRO A 86 18.93 -2.18 -7.01
N GLN A 87 18.41 -1.15 -7.68
CA GLN A 87 16.96 -0.86 -7.66
C GLN A 87 16.10 -2.07 -8.05
N ASP A 88 16.59 -2.92 -8.95
CA ASP A 88 15.85 -4.08 -9.44
C ASP A 88 15.71 -5.15 -8.35
N ALA A 89 16.69 -5.29 -7.47
CA ALA A 89 16.59 -6.15 -6.28
C ALA A 89 15.54 -5.60 -5.28
N VAL A 90 15.51 -4.27 -5.09
CA VAL A 90 14.50 -3.63 -4.24
C VAL A 90 13.09 -3.84 -4.78
N LEU A 91 12.90 -3.64 -6.09
CA LEU A 91 11.61 -3.88 -6.75
C LEU A 91 11.21 -5.36 -6.71
N LYS A 92 12.18 -6.28 -6.75
CA LYS A 92 11.94 -7.70 -6.60
C LYS A 92 11.48 -8.06 -5.19
N ALA A 93 12.14 -7.53 -4.15
CA ALA A 93 11.68 -7.69 -2.77
C ALA A 93 10.29 -7.05 -2.53
N TRP A 94 9.91 -6.04 -3.32
CA TRP A 94 8.60 -5.39 -3.31
C TRP A 94 7.54 -6.08 -4.20
N GLU A 95 7.93 -7.09 -4.97
CA GLU A 95 7.09 -7.71 -5.98
C GLU A 95 5.76 -8.19 -5.40
N GLY A 96 4.67 -7.81 -6.07
CA GLY A 96 3.31 -8.16 -5.65
C GLY A 96 2.72 -7.26 -4.57
N CYS A 97 3.47 -6.36 -3.91
CA CYS A 97 2.92 -5.39 -2.95
C CYS A 97 2.05 -4.34 -3.66
N GLY A 98 2.43 -3.95 -4.88
CA GLY A 98 1.78 -2.88 -5.64
C GLY A 98 2.28 -1.49 -5.24
N TYR A 99 1.86 -0.46 -5.98
CA TYR A 99 2.31 0.93 -5.81
C TYR A 99 3.84 1.06 -5.78
N TYR A 100 4.51 0.56 -6.81
CA TYR A 100 5.97 0.43 -6.88
C TYR A 100 6.74 1.75 -6.83
N ALA A 101 6.07 2.89 -7.05
CA ALA A 101 6.66 4.21 -6.78
C ALA A 101 7.10 4.35 -5.32
N ARG A 102 6.40 3.71 -4.37
CA ARG A 102 6.78 3.65 -2.95
C ARG A 102 8.15 3.01 -2.77
N ALA A 103 8.39 1.86 -3.37
CA ALA A 103 9.68 1.16 -3.31
C ALA A 103 10.83 2.01 -3.88
N ARG A 104 10.60 2.64 -5.04
CA ARG A 104 11.62 3.48 -5.69
C ARG A 104 11.94 4.74 -4.86
N ASN A 105 10.91 5.37 -4.29
CA ASN A 105 11.10 6.54 -3.43
C ASN A 105 11.76 6.17 -2.10
N LEU A 106 11.34 5.07 -1.47
CA LEU A 106 11.99 4.50 -0.28
C LEU A 106 13.47 4.23 -0.54
N HIS A 107 13.81 3.61 -1.68
CA HIS A 107 15.20 3.35 -2.06
C HIS A 107 16.01 4.65 -2.24
N ARG A 108 15.45 5.64 -2.96
CA ARG A 108 16.10 6.96 -3.12
C ARG A 108 16.34 7.65 -1.77
N ALA A 109 15.32 7.64 -0.90
CA ALA A 109 15.41 8.20 0.43
C ALA A 109 16.43 7.45 1.30
N ALA A 110 16.53 6.12 1.17
CA ALA A 110 17.51 5.32 1.90
C ALA A 110 18.94 5.72 1.54
N GLY A 111 19.22 6.04 0.27
CA GLY A 111 20.50 6.60 -0.15
C GLY A 111 20.85 7.91 0.56
N ILE A 112 19.87 8.81 0.74
CA ILE A 112 20.06 10.07 1.47
C ILE A 112 20.37 9.78 2.95
N VAL A 113 19.55 8.94 3.58
CA VAL A 113 19.69 8.57 5.00
C VAL A 113 21.00 7.83 5.28
N ALA A 114 21.42 6.93 4.40
CA ALA A 114 22.69 6.22 4.55
C ALA A 114 23.90 7.16 4.50
N GLY A 115 23.81 8.27 3.75
CA GLY A 115 24.88 9.27 3.65
C GLY A 115 24.88 10.34 4.76
N HIS A 116 23.71 10.70 5.30
CA HIS A 116 23.56 11.84 6.22
C HIS A 116 23.05 11.47 7.62
N GLY A 117 22.73 10.19 7.85
CA GLY A 117 22.11 9.72 9.09
C GLY A 117 20.57 9.79 9.05
N PHE A 118 19.95 9.22 10.08
CA PHE A 118 18.49 9.25 10.22
C PHE A 118 17.99 10.65 10.56
N PRO A 119 16.89 11.10 9.93
CA PRO A 119 16.23 12.35 10.31
C PRO A 119 15.85 12.36 11.80
N GLN A 120 16.08 13.49 12.46
CA GLN A 120 15.85 13.66 13.90
C GLN A 120 14.63 14.55 14.20
N ALA A 121 13.95 15.04 13.16
CA ALA A 121 12.76 15.86 13.28
C ALA A 121 11.71 15.52 12.21
N TYR A 122 10.44 15.78 12.49
CA TYR A 122 9.32 15.66 11.53
C TYR A 122 9.60 16.35 10.20
N ALA A 123 10.17 17.57 10.23
CA ALA A 123 10.44 18.36 9.03
C ALA A 123 11.45 17.66 8.10
N ASP A 124 12.47 17.03 8.70
CA ASP A 124 13.51 16.31 7.97
C ASP A 124 12.97 15.01 7.37
N TRP A 125 12.09 14.30 8.10
CA TRP A 125 11.36 13.15 7.55
C TRP A 125 10.49 13.56 6.36
N LEU A 126 9.73 14.65 6.50
CA LEU A 126 8.84 15.16 5.46
C LEU A 126 9.57 15.58 4.18
N ALA A 127 10.83 16.01 4.30
CA ALA A 127 11.65 16.38 3.15
C ALA A 127 12.12 15.18 2.32
N LEU A 128 12.02 13.95 2.84
CA LEU A 128 12.49 12.75 2.13
C LEU A 128 11.55 12.35 0.97
N PRO A 129 12.11 11.84 -0.15
CA PRO A 129 11.32 11.35 -1.27
C PRO A 129 10.28 10.29 -0.85
N GLY A 130 9.01 10.54 -1.16
CA GLY A 130 7.91 9.60 -0.89
C GLY A 130 7.45 9.56 0.57
N VAL A 131 7.99 10.40 1.44
CA VAL A 131 7.47 10.60 2.79
C VAL A 131 6.49 11.78 2.76
N GLY A 132 5.22 11.48 3.01
CA GLY A 132 4.17 12.50 3.17
C GLY A 132 3.90 12.83 4.64
N PRO A 133 2.98 13.78 4.92
CA PRO A 133 2.66 14.22 6.28
C PRO A 133 2.34 13.07 7.24
N TYR A 134 1.53 12.11 6.81
CA TYR A 134 1.23 10.91 7.60
C TYR A 134 2.49 10.14 8.01
N THR A 135 3.34 9.77 7.05
CA THR A 135 4.53 8.94 7.34
C THR A 135 5.56 9.72 8.15
N ALA A 136 5.72 11.02 7.90
CA ALA A 136 6.58 11.86 8.73
C ALA A 136 6.10 11.91 10.19
N ALA A 137 4.80 12.11 10.42
CA ALA A 137 4.22 12.11 11.76
C ALA A 137 4.29 10.73 12.44
N ALA A 138 4.06 9.66 11.68
CA ALA A 138 4.13 8.30 12.20
C ALA A 138 5.55 7.96 12.64
N VAL A 139 6.55 8.14 11.79
CA VAL A 139 7.94 7.81 12.14
C VAL A 139 8.44 8.71 13.28
N SER A 140 8.18 10.02 13.23
CA SER A 140 8.66 10.92 14.28
C SER A 140 7.99 10.69 15.65
N SER A 141 6.69 10.42 15.69
CA SER A 141 6.02 10.10 16.96
C SER A 141 6.45 8.74 17.52
N LEU A 142 6.58 7.72 16.67
CA LEU A 142 6.88 6.35 17.12
C LEU A 142 8.35 6.13 17.48
N ALA A 143 9.27 6.72 16.70
CA ALA A 143 10.70 6.50 16.86
C ALA A 143 11.40 7.63 17.63
N LEU A 144 10.85 8.84 17.67
CA LEU A 144 11.49 10.02 18.27
C LEU A 144 10.64 10.68 19.38
N ASN A 145 9.48 10.12 19.68
CA ASN A 145 8.51 10.65 20.67
C ASN A 145 8.03 12.07 20.37
N GLU A 146 8.05 12.50 19.10
CA GLU A 146 7.52 13.80 18.72
C GLU A 146 6.00 13.86 18.85
N ARG A 147 5.50 15.00 19.32
CA ARG A 147 4.07 15.28 19.47
C ARG A 147 3.44 15.63 18.12
N ARG A 148 3.31 14.63 17.25
CA ARG A 148 2.69 14.74 15.92
C ARG A 148 1.58 13.71 15.77
N ALA A 149 0.34 14.17 15.59
CA ALA A 149 -0.76 13.25 15.35
C ALA A 149 -0.73 12.74 13.91
N VAL A 150 -0.96 11.44 13.74
CA VAL A 150 -1.12 10.85 12.41
C VAL A 150 -2.54 11.05 11.89
N ASN A 151 -2.67 11.17 10.56
CA ASN A 151 -3.96 11.26 9.89
C ASN A 151 -4.02 10.26 8.74
N ASP A 152 -4.58 9.07 9.01
CA ASP A 152 -4.87 8.05 8.01
C ASP A 152 -6.39 7.84 7.84
N GLY A 153 -6.76 6.87 7.01
CA GLY A 153 -8.18 6.53 6.82
C GLY A 153 -8.87 5.97 8.07
N ASN A 154 -8.12 5.40 9.02
CA ASN A 154 -8.66 4.91 10.29
C ASN A 154 -8.94 6.06 11.25
N VAL A 155 -7.95 6.93 11.47
CA VAL A 155 -8.05 8.14 12.29
C VAL A 155 -9.17 9.03 11.79
N ARG A 156 -9.19 9.33 10.48
CA ARG A 156 -10.26 10.10 9.84
C ARG A 156 -11.65 9.53 10.15
N ARG A 157 -11.83 8.21 10.11
CA ARG A 157 -13.12 7.57 10.39
C ARG A 157 -13.46 7.63 11.87
N VAL A 158 -12.50 7.37 12.76
CA VAL A 158 -12.68 7.46 14.21
C VAL A 158 -13.11 8.88 14.59
N LEU A 159 -12.38 9.90 14.13
CA LEU A 159 -12.67 11.30 14.44
C LEU A 159 -14.00 11.76 13.82
N SER A 160 -14.27 11.39 12.57
CA SER A 160 -15.57 11.64 11.93
C SER A 160 -16.75 11.12 12.76
N ARG A 161 -16.63 9.91 13.33
CA ARG A 161 -17.68 9.33 14.20
C ARG A 161 -17.71 9.96 15.58
N LEU A 162 -16.55 10.23 16.17
CA LEU A 162 -16.42 10.84 17.49
C LEU A 162 -17.16 12.20 17.54
N TYR A 163 -17.01 13.00 16.48
CA TYR A 163 -17.61 14.33 16.36
C TYR A 163 -18.90 14.37 15.53
N ALA A 164 -19.36 13.25 14.97
CA ALA A 164 -20.47 13.19 14.01
C ALA A 164 -20.30 14.16 12.81
N GLU A 165 -19.10 14.21 12.24
CA GLU A 165 -18.75 15.02 11.07
C GLU A 165 -18.82 14.17 9.81
N ALA A 166 -19.79 14.42 8.93
CA ALA A 166 -20.05 13.58 7.76
C ALA A 166 -19.06 13.83 6.61
N GLN A 167 -18.56 15.06 6.45
CA GLN A 167 -17.69 15.45 5.35
C GLN A 167 -16.41 16.11 5.87
N PRO A 168 -15.59 15.39 6.67
CA PRO A 168 -14.41 15.96 7.28
C PRO A 168 -13.39 16.40 6.20
N SER A 169 -12.94 17.64 6.23
CA SER A 169 -11.82 18.11 5.39
C SER A 169 -10.48 17.62 5.95
N GLU A 170 -9.41 17.58 5.15
CA GLU A 170 -8.08 17.20 5.66
C GLU A 170 -7.61 18.10 6.83
N PRO A 171 -7.72 19.44 6.77
CA PRO A 171 -7.36 20.31 7.89
C PRO A 171 -8.23 20.06 9.12
N TRP A 172 -9.53 19.81 8.94
CA TRP A 172 -10.42 19.50 10.05
C TRP A 172 -9.94 18.25 10.78
N VAL A 173 -9.62 17.16 10.06
CA VAL A 173 -9.16 15.92 10.69
C VAL A 173 -7.84 16.14 11.44
N GLN A 174 -6.89 16.84 10.82
CA GLN A 174 -5.59 17.10 11.43
C GLN A 174 -5.72 17.89 12.74
N GLU A 175 -6.50 18.97 12.74
CA GLU A 175 -6.72 19.81 13.93
C GLU A 175 -7.30 19.00 15.11
N ARG A 176 -8.25 18.09 14.87
CA ARG A 176 -8.84 17.26 15.94
C ARG A 176 -7.89 16.15 16.37
N ALA A 177 -7.11 15.59 15.43
CA ALA A 177 -6.08 14.61 15.76
C ALA A 177 -5.03 15.24 16.69
N ASP A 178 -4.55 16.45 16.37
CA ASP A 178 -3.58 17.19 17.17
C ASP A 178 -4.16 17.59 18.54
N ALA A 179 -5.43 18.03 18.59
CA ALA A 179 -6.09 18.40 19.85
C ALA A 179 -6.26 17.21 20.82
N LEU A 180 -6.48 16.00 20.29
CA LEU A 180 -6.67 14.79 21.09
C LEU A 180 -5.37 14.04 21.41
N LEU A 181 -4.28 14.32 20.68
CA LEU A 181 -2.98 13.66 20.88
C LEU A 181 -2.54 13.68 22.34
N ASP A 182 -2.17 12.52 22.88
CA ASP A 182 -1.58 12.49 24.22
C ASP A 182 -0.14 13.04 24.16
N PRO A 183 0.19 14.09 24.96
CA PRO A 183 1.50 14.73 24.89
C PRO A 183 2.61 13.93 25.57
N ALA A 184 2.28 12.92 26.39
CA ALA A 184 3.23 12.07 27.10
C ALA A 184 3.51 10.77 26.32
N ARG A 185 2.51 10.25 25.60
CA ARG A 185 2.58 9.00 24.81
C ARG A 185 2.05 9.20 23.38
N PRO A 186 2.64 10.10 22.57
CA PRO A 186 2.12 10.46 21.25
C PRO A 186 2.11 9.29 20.25
N GLY A 187 3.14 8.44 20.27
CA GLY A 187 3.25 7.25 19.45
C GLY A 187 2.22 6.18 19.83
N ALA A 188 2.08 5.87 21.13
CA ALA A 188 1.09 4.91 21.60
C ALA A 188 -0.34 5.41 21.34
N TRP A 189 -0.59 6.71 21.50
CA TRP A 189 -1.86 7.33 21.12
C TRP A 189 -2.17 7.13 19.63
N ASN A 190 -1.22 7.45 18.75
CA ASN A 190 -1.38 7.28 17.31
C ASN A 190 -1.72 5.83 16.96
N GLU A 191 -0.98 4.87 17.53
CA GLU A 191 -1.26 3.43 17.32
C GLU A 191 -2.59 2.98 17.90
N ALA A 192 -3.00 3.52 19.05
CA ALA A 192 -4.26 3.20 19.68
C ALA A 192 -5.45 3.65 18.81
N VAL A 193 -5.40 4.86 18.26
CA VAL A 193 -6.46 5.35 17.35
C VAL A 193 -6.49 4.53 16.05
N MET A 194 -5.31 4.19 15.50
CA MET A 194 -5.22 3.33 14.32
C MET A 194 -5.77 1.92 14.58
N ASP A 195 -5.42 1.30 15.71
CA ASP A 195 -5.91 -0.03 16.10
C ASP A 195 -7.42 -0.01 16.38
N LEU A 196 -7.92 1.03 17.04
CA LEU A 196 -9.34 1.21 17.27
C LEU A 196 -10.09 1.26 15.94
N GLY A 197 -9.62 2.07 14.98
CA GLY A 197 -10.20 2.13 13.65
C GLY A 197 -10.11 0.79 12.91
N ALA A 198 -8.98 0.09 13.01
CA ALA A 198 -8.76 -1.15 12.29
C ALA A 198 -9.55 -2.35 12.83
N THR A 199 -9.89 -2.37 14.12
CA THR A 199 -10.41 -3.59 14.79
C THR A 199 -11.80 -3.42 15.41
N VAL A 200 -12.18 -2.22 15.82
CA VAL A 200 -13.46 -1.96 16.54
C VAL A 200 -14.34 -1.00 15.74
N CYS A 201 -13.81 0.20 15.45
CA CYS A 201 -14.47 1.26 14.71
C CYS A 201 -14.29 1.04 13.19
N VAL A 202 -14.64 -0.16 12.71
CA VAL A 202 -14.47 -0.59 11.32
C VAL A 202 -15.48 0.08 10.36
N PRO A 203 -15.22 0.11 9.04
CA PRO A 203 -16.09 0.80 8.08
C PRO A 203 -17.55 0.33 8.08
N LYS A 204 -17.79 -0.99 8.15
CA LYS A 204 -19.12 -1.60 8.18
C LYS A 204 -19.34 -2.30 9.52
N SER A 205 -20.50 -2.10 10.13
CA SER A 205 -20.89 -2.72 11.40
C SER A 205 -19.85 -2.54 12.51
N PRO A 206 -19.52 -1.30 12.91
CA PRO A 206 -18.58 -1.06 14.01
C PRO A 206 -19.09 -1.69 15.32
N ALA A 207 -18.18 -2.25 16.11
CA ALA A 207 -18.51 -2.89 17.38
C ALA A 207 -18.62 -1.86 18.51
N CYS A 208 -19.58 -0.94 18.40
CA CYS A 208 -19.73 0.21 19.31
C CYS A 208 -19.91 -0.20 20.78
N ASP A 209 -20.63 -1.30 21.05
CA ASP A 209 -20.84 -1.83 22.41
C ASP A 209 -19.55 -2.26 23.12
N ARG A 210 -18.49 -2.52 22.34
CA ARG A 210 -17.15 -2.90 22.83
C ARG A 210 -16.12 -1.81 22.60
N CYS A 211 -16.54 -0.62 22.14
CA CYS A 211 -15.63 0.49 21.90
C CYS A 211 -15.27 1.17 23.23
N PRO A 212 -13.98 1.30 23.56
CA PRO A 212 -13.54 1.85 24.85
C PRO A 212 -13.96 3.30 25.04
N VAL A 213 -14.16 4.05 23.95
CA VAL A 213 -14.50 5.48 23.95
C VAL A 213 -15.93 5.74 23.46
N SER A 214 -16.81 4.74 23.51
CA SER A 214 -18.20 4.85 23.02
C SER A 214 -18.99 5.94 23.75
N ALA A 215 -18.74 6.15 25.05
CA ALA A 215 -19.36 7.19 25.87
C ALA A 215 -19.11 8.60 25.34
N HIS A 216 -18.00 8.81 24.63
CA HIS A 216 -17.62 10.09 24.03
C HIS A 216 -18.12 10.26 22.59
N CYS A 217 -18.62 9.20 21.95
CA CYS A 217 -18.89 9.18 20.51
C CYS A 217 -20.25 9.79 20.15
N ALA A 218 -20.24 10.95 19.48
CA ALA A 218 -21.45 11.60 19.01
C ALA A 218 -22.25 10.74 18.02
N ALA A 219 -21.60 10.11 17.04
CA ALA A 219 -22.30 9.29 16.06
C ALA A 219 -22.95 8.02 16.66
N TYR A 220 -22.36 7.47 17.74
CA TYR A 220 -22.97 6.37 18.49
C TYR A 220 -24.20 6.84 19.27
N ARG A 221 -24.13 7.99 19.96
CA ARG A 221 -25.30 8.60 20.62
C ARG A 221 -26.44 8.92 19.67
N LEU A 222 -26.13 9.28 18.42
CA LEU A 222 -27.13 9.50 17.36
C LEU A 222 -27.71 8.19 16.78
N GLY A 223 -27.22 7.01 17.21
CA GLY A 223 -27.67 5.71 16.72
C GLY A 223 -27.28 5.42 15.27
N ARG A 224 -26.37 6.20 14.66
CA ARG A 224 -26.03 6.11 13.23
C ARG A 224 -24.52 6.21 12.94
N PRO A 225 -23.65 5.44 13.61
CA PRO A 225 -22.19 5.52 13.40
C PRO A 225 -21.75 5.18 11.97
N SER A 226 -22.56 4.42 11.23
CA SER A 226 -22.28 4.03 9.84
C SER A 226 -22.45 5.16 8.82
N ASP A 227 -23.14 6.24 9.19
CA ASP A 227 -23.33 7.42 8.32
C ASP A 227 -22.07 8.30 8.24
N PHE A 228 -21.09 8.04 9.11
CA PHE A 228 -19.89 8.87 9.30
C PHE A 228 -18.59 8.06 9.08
N PRO A 229 -17.66 8.54 8.23
CA PRO A 229 -17.84 9.63 7.28
C PRO A 229 -18.76 9.21 6.12
N ALA A 230 -19.39 10.17 5.47
CA ALA A 230 -20.18 9.91 4.27
C ALA A 230 -19.29 9.29 3.17
N PRO A 231 -19.80 8.30 2.41
CA PRO A 231 -19.04 7.69 1.32
C PRO A 231 -18.54 8.72 0.30
N LYS A 232 -17.26 8.65 -0.06
CA LYS A 232 -16.72 9.44 -1.16
C LYS A 232 -17.25 8.92 -2.50
N VAL A 233 -17.75 9.81 -3.34
CA VAL A 233 -18.02 9.51 -4.75
C VAL A 233 -16.70 9.17 -5.44
N ARG A 234 -16.65 8.01 -6.11
CA ARG A 234 -15.45 7.55 -6.82
C ARG A 234 -15.55 7.89 -8.29
N ALA A 235 -14.46 8.40 -8.86
CA ALA A 235 -14.35 8.56 -10.31
C ALA A 235 -14.49 7.19 -11.01
N PRO A 236 -15.05 7.16 -12.23
CA PRO A 236 -15.13 5.92 -13.01
C PRO A 236 -13.73 5.37 -13.29
N VAL A 237 -13.62 4.04 -13.27
CA VAL A 237 -12.37 3.33 -13.60
C VAL A 237 -12.14 3.43 -15.10
N ARG A 238 -10.94 3.85 -15.53
CA ARG A 238 -10.58 3.88 -16.95
C ARG A 238 -10.32 2.46 -17.47
N GLU A 239 -11.10 2.02 -18.44
CA GLU A 239 -10.86 0.75 -19.15
C GLU A 239 -9.75 0.97 -20.21
N VAL A 240 -8.77 0.07 -20.25
CA VAL A 240 -7.64 0.11 -21.19
C VAL A 240 -7.48 -1.27 -21.81
N ARG A 241 -7.40 -1.32 -23.14
CA ARG A 241 -7.09 -2.53 -23.89
C ARG A 241 -5.62 -2.52 -24.28
N ALA A 242 -5.01 -3.69 -24.31
CA ALA A 242 -3.64 -3.85 -24.75
C ALA A 242 -3.43 -5.22 -25.40
N VAL A 243 -2.32 -5.35 -26.11
CA VAL A 243 -1.82 -6.61 -26.67
C VAL A 243 -0.40 -6.85 -26.18
N ALA A 244 -0.05 -8.10 -25.90
CA ALA A 244 1.29 -8.47 -25.45
C ALA A 244 1.83 -9.68 -26.22
N LEU A 245 3.15 -9.73 -26.40
CA LEU A 245 3.84 -10.86 -27.01
C LEU A 245 4.65 -11.63 -25.98
N LEU A 246 4.46 -12.95 -25.95
CA LEU A 246 5.35 -13.89 -25.29
C LEU A 246 6.35 -14.42 -26.31
N ILE A 247 7.60 -14.00 -26.19
CA ILE A 247 8.74 -14.48 -26.99
C ILE A 247 9.66 -15.27 -26.07
N GLY A 248 9.70 -16.59 -26.24
CA GLY A 248 10.31 -17.54 -25.29
C GLY A 248 9.26 -18.36 -24.55
N ASP A 249 9.41 -18.50 -23.24
CA ASP A 249 8.52 -19.26 -22.37
C ASP A 249 8.38 -18.63 -20.97
N ALA A 250 7.76 -19.34 -20.03
CA ALA A 250 7.51 -18.86 -18.67
C ALA A 250 8.75 -18.84 -17.75
N GLU A 251 9.89 -19.36 -18.21
CA GLU A 251 11.16 -19.37 -17.49
C GLU A 251 12.15 -18.36 -18.09
N ARG A 252 12.21 -18.28 -19.42
CA ARG A 252 13.09 -17.36 -20.16
C ARG A 252 12.30 -16.65 -21.26
N ALA A 253 12.08 -15.36 -21.08
CA ALA A 253 11.32 -14.52 -22.01
C ALA A 253 12.08 -13.25 -22.40
N VAL A 254 11.72 -12.69 -23.54
CA VAL A 254 12.00 -11.27 -23.83
C VAL A 254 11.16 -10.44 -22.85
N LEU A 255 11.83 -9.55 -22.12
CA LEU A 255 11.18 -8.67 -21.14
C LEU A 255 11.67 -7.24 -21.34
N GLU A 256 10.74 -6.29 -21.27
CA GLU A 256 11.02 -4.86 -21.38
C GLU A 256 10.91 -4.19 -20.01
N LYS A 257 11.87 -3.32 -19.70
CA LYS A 257 11.80 -2.49 -18.50
C LYS A 257 10.86 -1.32 -18.74
N ARG A 258 9.73 -1.30 -18.03
CA ARG A 258 8.68 -0.29 -18.17
C ARG A 258 9.17 1.06 -17.67
N GLN A 259 8.88 2.11 -18.44
CA GLN A 259 9.18 3.50 -18.09
C GLN A 259 7.93 4.22 -17.57
N GLY A 260 8.13 5.39 -16.95
CA GLY A 260 7.03 6.26 -16.51
C GLY A 260 6.39 5.87 -15.17
N THR A 261 5.15 6.33 -14.96
CA THR A 261 4.47 6.22 -13.67
C THR A 261 3.81 4.85 -13.45
N LEU A 262 3.22 4.28 -14.50
CA LEU A 262 2.52 3.00 -14.45
C LEU A 262 3.52 1.84 -14.49
N LEU A 263 3.61 1.10 -13.38
CA LEU A 263 4.51 -0.06 -13.24
C LEU A 263 5.98 0.26 -13.56
N GLY A 264 6.39 1.53 -13.47
CA GLY A 264 7.73 1.97 -13.85
C GLY A 264 8.85 1.26 -13.09
N GLY A 265 9.93 0.94 -13.79
CA GLY A 265 11.07 0.20 -13.28
C GLY A 265 10.88 -1.32 -13.25
N LEU A 266 9.64 -1.83 -13.36
CA LEU A 266 9.40 -3.27 -13.46
C LEU A 266 9.70 -3.77 -14.87
N PHE A 267 10.00 -5.05 -14.95
CA PHE A 267 10.01 -5.78 -16.20
C PHE A 267 8.59 -6.26 -16.54
N GLY A 268 8.32 -6.46 -17.81
CA GLY A 268 7.10 -7.05 -18.29
C GLY A 268 7.25 -7.63 -19.68
N LEU A 269 6.26 -8.40 -20.13
CA LEU A 269 6.21 -8.82 -21.53
C LEU A 269 6.09 -7.57 -22.42
N PRO A 270 6.71 -7.57 -23.61
CA PRO A 270 6.50 -6.52 -24.58
C PRO A 270 5.00 -6.33 -24.83
N LEU A 271 4.53 -5.10 -24.64
CA LEU A 271 3.10 -4.77 -24.61
C LEU A 271 2.85 -3.43 -25.29
N GLU A 272 1.74 -3.32 -26.01
CA GLU A 272 1.21 -2.06 -26.55
C GLU A 272 -0.21 -1.85 -26.05
N GLU A 273 -0.48 -0.65 -25.53
CA GLU A 273 -1.86 -0.20 -25.31
C GLU A 273 -2.51 0.08 -26.67
N VAL A 274 -3.77 -0.32 -26.82
CA VAL A 274 -4.60 0.00 -27.99
C VAL A 274 -4.99 1.47 -27.88
N ALA A 275 -4.58 2.28 -28.85
CA ALA A 275 -4.90 3.70 -28.88
C ALA A 275 -6.40 3.95 -29.12
N GLU A 276 -6.85 5.17 -28.84
CA GLU A 276 -8.22 5.57 -29.11
C GLU A 276 -8.51 5.49 -30.62
N GLY A 277 -9.60 4.81 -30.99
CA GLY A 277 -9.94 4.52 -32.39
C GLY A 277 -9.11 3.42 -33.05
N GLU A 278 -8.10 2.86 -32.37
CA GLU A 278 -7.27 1.75 -32.88
C GLU A 278 -7.95 0.39 -32.60
N THR A 279 -7.77 -0.58 -33.49
CA THR A 279 -8.18 -1.97 -33.25
C THR A 279 -7.07 -2.76 -32.57
N PRO A 280 -7.36 -3.79 -31.77
CA PRO A 280 -6.33 -4.67 -31.19
C PRO A 280 -5.40 -5.28 -32.23
N ARG A 281 -5.93 -5.62 -33.41
CA ARG A 281 -5.14 -6.15 -34.52
C ARG A 281 -4.12 -5.15 -35.05
N ALA A 282 -4.47 -3.86 -35.12
CA ALA A 282 -3.56 -2.81 -35.52
C ALA A 282 -2.46 -2.60 -34.47
N ALA A 283 -2.82 -2.57 -33.18
CA ALA A 283 -1.84 -2.51 -32.09
C ALA A 283 -0.89 -3.72 -32.09
N LEU A 284 -1.42 -4.92 -32.39
CA LEU A 284 -0.63 -6.15 -32.49
C LEU A 284 0.36 -6.09 -33.67
N ALA A 285 -0.08 -5.60 -34.83
CA ALA A 285 0.80 -5.41 -35.98
C ALA A 285 1.91 -4.38 -35.70
N ARG A 286 1.59 -3.31 -34.95
CA ARG A 286 2.57 -2.32 -34.50
C ARG A 286 3.60 -2.94 -33.56
N LEU A 287 3.17 -3.72 -32.57
CA LEU A 287 4.06 -4.44 -31.66
C LEU A 287 4.93 -5.48 -32.39
N GLN A 288 4.33 -6.24 -33.31
CA GLN A 288 5.02 -7.21 -34.15
C GLN A 288 6.13 -6.55 -34.97
N THR A 289 5.82 -5.44 -35.64
CA THR A 289 6.78 -4.68 -36.45
C THR A 289 7.90 -4.11 -35.59
N ARG A 290 7.57 -3.54 -34.43
CA ARG A 290 8.54 -2.96 -33.48
C ARG A 290 9.59 -3.97 -33.02
N LEU A 291 9.19 -5.24 -32.86
CA LEU A 291 10.08 -6.30 -32.35
C LEU A 291 10.67 -7.19 -33.45
N GLY A 292 10.32 -6.98 -34.72
CA GLY A 292 10.69 -7.89 -35.80
C GLY A 292 10.20 -9.32 -35.56
N ALA A 293 9.04 -9.48 -34.91
CA ALA A 293 8.57 -10.77 -34.43
C ALA A 293 7.70 -11.50 -35.47
N LYS A 294 7.83 -12.82 -35.55
CA LYS A 294 6.89 -13.70 -36.25
C LYS A 294 5.77 -14.08 -35.28
N LEU A 295 4.56 -13.60 -35.57
CA LEU A 295 3.39 -13.85 -34.74
C LEU A 295 2.98 -15.33 -34.80
N GLY A 296 2.65 -15.89 -33.63
CA GLY A 296 2.05 -17.20 -33.47
C GLY A 296 0.59 -17.11 -33.03
N GLU A 297 0.13 -18.12 -32.30
CA GLU A 297 -1.26 -18.21 -31.84
C GLU A 297 -1.60 -17.25 -30.70
N HIS A 298 -2.90 -16.94 -30.56
CA HIS A 298 -3.45 -16.28 -29.38
C HIS A 298 -3.48 -17.26 -28.21
N LEU A 299 -2.82 -16.88 -27.11
CA LEU A 299 -2.73 -17.72 -25.90
C LEU A 299 -3.95 -17.52 -25.00
N GLY A 300 -4.42 -16.27 -24.85
CA GLY A 300 -5.57 -15.93 -24.05
C GLY A 300 -5.61 -14.46 -23.63
N THR A 301 -6.65 -14.09 -22.89
CA THR A 301 -6.87 -12.71 -22.42
C THR A 301 -6.78 -12.61 -20.91
N VAL A 302 -6.05 -11.61 -20.41
CA VAL A 302 -5.84 -11.34 -18.99
C VAL A 302 -6.43 -10.00 -18.60
N THR A 303 -7.19 -9.97 -17.51
CA THR A 303 -7.67 -8.72 -16.91
C THR A 303 -6.95 -8.42 -15.59
N HIS A 304 -6.50 -7.16 -15.44
CA HIS A 304 -5.86 -6.65 -14.23
C HIS A 304 -6.45 -5.29 -13.82
N GLY A 305 -7.13 -5.28 -12.68
CA GLY A 305 -7.69 -4.06 -12.09
C GLY A 305 -6.70 -3.35 -11.15
N MET A 306 -6.62 -2.04 -11.29
CA MET A 306 -5.96 -1.10 -10.38
C MET A 306 -6.98 -0.05 -9.93
N THR A 307 -6.57 0.82 -9.00
CA THR A 307 -7.47 1.79 -8.35
C THR A 307 -8.19 2.73 -9.31
N HIS A 308 -7.53 3.18 -10.38
CA HIS A 308 -8.07 4.14 -11.35
C HIS A 308 -8.14 3.60 -12.78
N ARG A 309 -7.72 2.35 -13.01
CA ARG A 309 -7.60 1.77 -14.35
C ARG A 309 -7.78 0.26 -14.32
N ARG A 310 -8.41 -0.32 -15.34
CA ARG A 310 -8.47 -1.76 -15.58
C ARG A 310 -7.86 -2.07 -16.95
N LEU A 311 -6.85 -2.92 -16.97
CA LEU A 311 -6.23 -3.39 -18.21
C LEU A 311 -6.83 -4.73 -18.61
N THR A 312 -7.18 -4.85 -19.89
CA THR A 312 -7.51 -6.12 -20.54
C THR A 312 -6.49 -6.36 -21.64
N VAL A 313 -5.69 -7.41 -21.49
CA VAL A 313 -4.52 -7.68 -22.33
C VAL A 313 -4.71 -9.00 -23.09
N GLU A 314 -4.67 -8.94 -24.41
CA GLU A 314 -4.66 -10.11 -25.29
C GLU A 314 -3.21 -10.57 -25.48
N VAL A 315 -2.89 -11.81 -25.11
CA VAL A 315 -1.52 -12.34 -25.09
C VAL A 315 -1.34 -13.31 -26.26
N TYR A 316 -0.30 -13.08 -27.07
CA TYR A 316 0.03 -13.91 -28.23
C TYR A 316 1.41 -14.51 -28.08
N ARG A 317 1.61 -15.71 -28.64
CA ARG A 317 2.94 -16.28 -28.84
C ARG A 317 3.62 -15.54 -29.99
N ALA A 318 4.93 -15.36 -29.91
CA ALA A 318 5.73 -14.93 -31.05
C ALA A 318 7.16 -15.48 -30.99
N GLU A 319 7.83 -15.46 -32.14
CA GLU A 319 9.24 -15.79 -32.28
C GLU A 319 10.00 -14.55 -32.77
N ALA A 320 11.13 -14.23 -32.16
CA ALA A 320 12.01 -13.16 -32.61
C ALA A 320 13.45 -13.49 -32.20
N ASP A 321 14.41 -12.98 -32.95
CA ASP A 321 15.83 -13.04 -32.61
C ASP A 321 16.18 -11.90 -31.64
N LEU A 322 15.68 -12.03 -30.41
CA LEU A 322 15.85 -11.07 -29.33
C LEU A 322 16.39 -11.78 -28.08
N PRO A 323 17.25 -11.11 -27.29
CA PRO A 323 17.80 -11.68 -26.07
C PRO A 323 16.69 -11.99 -25.06
N ARG A 324 16.73 -13.20 -24.51
CA ARG A 324 15.80 -13.68 -23.48
C ARG A 324 16.50 -13.74 -22.13
N GLN A 325 15.82 -13.27 -21.09
CA GLN A 325 16.34 -13.27 -19.73
C GLN A 325 15.48 -14.15 -18.81
N PRO A 326 16.04 -14.65 -17.69
CA PRO A 326 15.27 -15.39 -16.70
C PRO A 326 14.13 -14.55 -16.12
N VAL A 327 12.93 -15.12 -16.12
CA VAL A 327 11.71 -14.52 -15.54
C VAL A 327 11.82 -14.43 -14.02
N THR A 328 12.43 -15.43 -13.38
CA THR A 328 12.53 -15.54 -11.91
C THR A 328 13.29 -14.38 -11.26
N GLY A 329 14.35 -13.89 -11.91
CA GLY A 329 15.16 -12.75 -11.42
C GLY A 329 14.56 -11.38 -11.71
N ALA A 330 13.59 -11.30 -12.63
CA ALA A 330 12.96 -10.05 -12.99
C ALA A 330 11.88 -9.64 -11.95
N ALA A 331 11.83 -8.36 -11.61
CA ALA A 331 10.74 -7.80 -10.81
C ALA A 331 9.54 -7.54 -11.73
N LEU A 332 8.49 -8.35 -11.60
CA LEU A 332 7.32 -8.31 -12.46
C LEU A 332 6.10 -7.75 -11.72
N SER A 333 5.13 -7.28 -12.49
CA SER A 333 3.82 -6.94 -11.93
C SER A 333 2.93 -8.19 -11.85
N ARG A 334 1.84 -8.13 -11.08
CA ARG A 334 0.83 -9.20 -11.11
C ARG A 334 0.16 -9.35 -12.48
N LEU A 335 0.15 -8.31 -13.32
CA LEU A 335 -0.35 -8.41 -14.69
C LEU A 335 0.57 -9.33 -15.51
N ASP A 336 1.88 -9.12 -15.41
CA ASP A 336 2.86 -9.90 -16.18
C ASP A 336 2.92 -11.36 -15.68
N HIS A 337 2.82 -11.60 -14.37
CA HIS A 337 2.66 -12.96 -13.83
C HIS A 337 1.44 -13.67 -14.42
N LYS A 338 0.27 -13.00 -14.44
CA LYS A 338 -0.94 -13.58 -15.05
C LYS A 338 -0.76 -13.86 -16.55
N ALA A 339 -0.08 -12.97 -17.28
CA ALA A 339 0.17 -13.16 -18.71
C ALA A 339 1.06 -14.39 -18.98
N LEU A 340 2.07 -14.61 -18.14
CA LEU A 340 2.92 -15.80 -18.19
C LEU A 340 2.15 -17.07 -17.78
N ASP A 341 1.23 -16.97 -16.81
CA ASP A 341 0.41 -18.11 -16.36
C ASP A 341 -0.53 -18.66 -17.45
N VAL A 342 -1.00 -17.81 -18.37
CA VAL A 342 -1.78 -18.27 -19.53
C VAL A 342 -0.99 -19.30 -20.35
N TRP A 343 0.33 -19.09 -20.50
CA TRP A 343 1.21 -20.05 -21.18
C TRP A 343 1.41 -21.32 -20.35
N ARG A 344 1.66 -21.19 -19.04
CA ARG A 344 1.85 -22.35 -18.14
C ARG A 344 0.65 -23.29 -18.15
N GLN A 345 -0.56 -22.73 -18.09
CA GLN A 345 -1.80 -23.51 -18.10
C GLN A 345 -1.99 -24.27 -19.41
N ARG A 346 -1.65 -23.65 -20.55
CA ARG A 346 -1.68 -24.35 -21.84
C ARG A 346 -0.66 -25.48 -21.93
N GLN A 347 0.58 -25.26 -21.46
CA GLN A 347 1.58 -26.34 -21.44
C GLN A 347 1.12 -27.50 -20.56
N ALA A 348 0.61 -27.23 -19.36
CA ALA A 348 0.08 -28.27 -18.49
C ALA A 348 -1.09 -29.04 -19.13
N GLY A 349 -1.97 -28.36 -19.87
CA GLY A 349 -3.05 -28.98 -20.63
C GLY A 349 -2.59 -29.81 -21.84
N LEU A 350 -1.46 -29.44 -22.46
CA LEU A 350 -0.86 -30.17 -23.59
C LEU A 350 -0.04 -31.39 -23.14
N PHE A 351 0.56 -31.35 -21.95
CA PHE A 351 1.41 -32.41 -21.41
C PHE A 351 0.74 -33.28 -20.32
N GLY A 352 -0.53 -33.01 -19.98
CA GLY A 352 -1.40 -33.89 -19.19
C GLY A 352 -0.72 -34.66 -18.07
N THR A 353 -0.35 -34.00 -16.98
CA THR A 353 -0.07 -34.75 -15.74
C THR A 353 -1.37 -35.03 -15.00
N ALA A 354 -1.76 -36.31 -15.02
CA ALA A 354 -2.57 -36.92 -14.00
C ALA A 354 -1.92 -36.69 -12.62
N ALA A 355 -2.58 -35.93 -11.76
CA ALA A 355 -2.57 -36.05 -10.31
C ALA A 355 -3.57 -35.05 -9.74
N GLN A 356 -4.77 -35.53 -9.40
CA GLN A 356 -5.63 -34.84 -8.45
C GLN A 356 -4.90 -34.82 -7.11
N PRO A 357 -4.83 -33.68 -6.39
CA PRO A 357 -4.60 -33.75 -4.95
C PRO A 357 -5.87 -34.34 -4.33
N GLU A 358 -5.74 -35.53 -3.75
CA GLU A 358 -6.76 -36.09 -2.86
C GLU A 358 -7.11 -35.05 -1.80
N ALA A 359 -8.39 -34.71 -1.78
CA ALA A 359 -9.00 -33.98 -0.69
C ALA A 359 -8.96 -34.88 0.54
N ASP A 360 -8.12 -34.52 1.51
CA ASP A 360 -8.16 -35.14 2.83
C ASP A 360 -9.40 -34.60 3.58
N ARG A 361 -10.52 -35.29 3.34
CA ARG A 361 -11.62 -35.38 4.29
C ARG A 361 -11.23 -36.44 5.31
N ARG A 362 -10.88 -36.04 6.54
CA ARG A 362 -11.29 -36.73 7.78
C ARG A 362 -10.84 -35.99 9.04
N ILE A 363 -11.88 -35.67 9.84
CA ILE A 363 -11.95 -35.36 11.28
C ILE A 363 -11.52 -33.96 11.70
#